data_AF-A0A828U6P9-F1
#
_entry.id   AF-A0A828U6P9-F1
#
_cell.length_a   1.000
_cell.length_b   1.000
_cell.length_c   1.000
_cell.angle_alpha   90.00
_cell.angle_beta   90.00
_cell.angle_gamma   90.00
#
_symmetry.space_group_name_H-M   'P 1'
#
loop_
_entity.id
_entity.type
_entity.pdbx_description
1 polymer ?
#
loop_
_entity_poly.entity_id
_entity_poly.type
_entity_poly.pdbx_seq_one_letter_code
_entity_poly.pdbx_strand_id
1 'polypeptide(L)' 'MSKKLIALCACPMGLAHTFMAAQALEEAAVEAGYEVKIETQGADGIQNRLTA' A
#
# COMPACT_ATOMS: atom_id res chain seq x y z
N MET A 1 -15.24 -6.27 -14.63
CA MET A 1 -15.52 -5.94 -13.21
C MET A 1 -14.19 -6.00 -12.48
N SER A 2 -13.53 -4.85 -12.30
CA SER A 2 -12.26 -4.77 -11.56
C SER A 2 -12.56 -4.91 -10.08
N LYS A 3 -11.94 -5.89 -9.42
CA LYS A 3 -12.11 -6.09 -7.97
C LYS A 3 -11.31 -5.02 -7.23
N LYS A 4 -11.81 -4.58 -6.08
CA LYS A 4 -11.12 -3.60 -5.22
C LYS A 4 -10.24 -4.32 -4.21
N LEU A 5 -9.01 -3.85 -4.03
CA LEU A 5 -8.02 -4.36 -3.08
C LEU A 5 -7.60 -3.23 -2.15
N ILE A 6 -7.54 -3.51 -0.85
CA ILE A 6 -7.00 -2.59 0.15
C ILE A 6 -5.81 -3.27 0.84
N ALA A 7 -4.77 -2.50 1.11
CA ALA A 7 -3.60 -2.99 1.82
C ALA A 7 -3.07 -1.95 2.81
N LEU A 8 -2.33 -2.43 3.80
CA LEU A 8 -1.58 -1.60 4.74
C LEU A 8 -0.15 -2.13 4.81
N CYS A 9 0.82 -1.25 4.61
CA CYS A 9 2.23 -1.57 4.74
C CYS A 9 2.82 -0.84 5.95
N ALA A 10 3.44 -1.59 6.85
CA ALA A 10 4.09 -1.05 8.05
C ALA A 10 5.28 -1.93 8.44
N CYS A 11 6.50 -1.45 8.17
CA CYS A 11 7.72 -2.02 8.73
C CYS A 11 8.00 -1.29 10.07
N PRO A 12 8.38 -1.98 11.16
CA PRO A 12 8.61 -1.34 12.46
C PRO A 12 9.70 -0.27 12.44
N MET A 13 10.66 -0.37 11.50
CA MET A 13 11.68 0.68 11.30
C MET A 13 11.16 1.87 10.48
N GLY A 14 10.13 1.66 9.65
CA GLY A 14 9.44 2.72 8.93
C GLY A 14 10.22 3.42 7.81
N LEU A 15 11.37 2.87 7.38
CA LEU A 15 12.26 3.54 6.40
C LEU A 15 12.10 3.05 4.96
N ALA A 16 12.44 1.77 4.68
CA ALA A 16 12.52 1.28 3.30
C ALA A 16 11.40 0.29 2.97
N HIS A 17 11.28 -0.80 3.74
CA HIS A 17 10.36 -1.89 3.42
C HIS A 17 8.88 -1.47 3.38
N THR A 18 8.48 -0.45 4.15
CA THR A 18 7.12 0.11 4.09
C THR A 18 6.77 0.58 2.68
N PHE A 19 7.63 1.41 2.09
CA PHE A 19 7.36 2.03 0.79
C PHE A 19 7.67 1.08 -0.37
N MET A 20 8.73 0.28 -0.26
CA MET A 20 9.05 -0.76 -1.25
C MET A 20 7.92 -1.79 -1.38
N ALA A 21 7.36 -2.25 -0.26
CA ALA A 21 6.24 -3.18 -0.28
C ALA A 21 4.98 -2.55 -0.89
N ALA A 22 4.69 -1.29 -0.54
CA ALA A 22 3.53 -0.58 -1.09
C ALA A 22 3.63 -0.42 -2.61
N GLN A 23 4.79 0.00 -3.13
CA GLN A 23 5.00 0.14 -4.56
C GLN A 23 4.87 -1.21 -5.29
N ALA A 24 5.53 -2.27 -4.80
CA ALA A 24 5.46 -3.58 -5.41
C ALA A 24 4.04 -4.17 -5.43
N LEU A 25 3.26 -3.93 -4.37
CA LEU A 25 1.85 -4.33 -4.30
C LEU A 25 0.97 -3.52 -5.27
N GLU A 26 1.25 -2.23 -5.43
CA GLU A 26 0.51 -1.37 -6.36
C GLU A 26 0.74 -1.83 -7.82
N GLU A 27 1.99 -2.06 -8.20
CA GLU A 27 2.36 -2.58 -9.53
C GLU A 27 1.72 -3.94 -9.81
N ALA A 28 1.79 -4.88 -8.86
CA ALA A 28 1.19 -6.20 -9.00
C ALA A 28 -0.35 -6.15 -9.08
N ALA A 29 -0.98 -5.27 -8.32
CA ALA A 29 -2.43 -5.10 -8.35
C ALA A 29 -2.90 -4.53 -9.69
N VAL A 30 -2.18 -3.56 -10.26
CA VAL A 30 -2.46 -3.00 -11.59
C VAL A 30 -2.28 -4.07 -12.66
N GLU A 31 -1.19 -4.84 -12.63
CA GLU A 31 -0.95 -5.94 -13.57
C GLU A 31 -2.06 -7.01 -13.51
N ALA A 32 -2.56 -7.29 -12.32
CA ALA A 32 -3.63 -8.26 -12.11
C ALA A 32 -5.06 -7.67 -12.30
N GLY A 33 -5.18 -6.40 -12.69
CA GLY A 33 -6.46 -5.76 -13.03
C GLY A 33 -7.33 -5.35 -11.83
N TYR A 34 -6.72 -5.12 -10.67
CA TYR A 34 -7.39 -4.66 -9.44
C TYR A 34 -7.31 -3.13 -9.30
N GLU A 35 -8.35 -2.54 -8.72
CA GLU A 35 -8.30 -1.18 -8.19
C GLU A 35 -7.75 -1.26 -6.76
N VAL A 36 -6.61 -0.64 -6.49
CA VAL A 36 -5.90 -0.79 -5.22
C VAL A 36 -5.80 0.53 -4.45
N LYS A 37 -5.94 0.47 -3.13
CA LYS A 37 -5.60 1.57 -2.21
C LYS A 37 -4.71 1.04 -1.08
N ILE A 38 -3.53 1.63 -0.92
CA ILE A 38 -2.54 1.19 0.06
C ILE A 38 -2.25 2.30 1.05
N GLU A 39 -2.44 2.05 2.35
CA GLU A 39 -1.97 2.92 3.43
C GLU A 39 -0.55 2.53 3.82
N THR A 40 0.33 3.52 3.97
CA THR A 40 1.71 3.31 4.44
C THR A 40 1.89 3.96 5.81
N GLN A 41 2.48 3.20 6.74
CA GLN A 41 2.84 3.69 8.06
C GLN A 41 4.36 3.61 8.22
N GLY A 42 5.03 4.74 7.98
CA GLY A 42 6.47 4.89 8.02
C GLY A 42 6.95 5.75 9.19
N ALA A 43 8.25 6.01 9.24
CA ALA A 43 8.84 6.96 10.19
C ALA A 43 8.27 8.39 9.98
N ASP A 44 7.86 8.70 8.75
CA ASP A 44 7.21 9.95 8.36
C ASP A 44 5.70 9.99 8.72
N GLY A 45 5.20 8.96 9.42
CA GLY A 45 3.82 8.84 9.85
C GLY A 45 2.94 8.06 8.87
N ILE A 46 1.62 8.27 8.98
CA ILE A 46 0.60 7.60 8.17
C ILE A 46 0.37 8.40 6.89
N GLN A 47 0.50 7.75 5.74
CA GLN A 47 0.19 8.30 4.42
C GLN A 47 -0.91 7.46 3.74
N ASN A 48 -1.67 8.08 2.83
CA ASN A 48 -2.74 7.41 2.07
C ASN A 48 -3.80 6.71 2.94
N ARG A 49 -4.16 7.34 4.05
CA ARG A 49 -5.02 6.75 5.08
C ARG A 49 -6.28 6.12 4.49
N LEU A 50 -6.56 4.89 4.89
CA LEU A 50 -7.79 4.18 4.54
C LEU A 50 -8.99 4.90 5.17
N THR A 51 -10.11 4.84 4.45
CA THR A 51 -11.39 5.43 4.83
C THR A 51 -12.41 4.31 5.00
N ALA A 52 -13.35 4.50 5.93
CA ALA A 52 -14.48 3.59 6.12
C ALA A 52 -15.43 3.58 4.92
#